data_AF-A0A0R3PRE3-F1
#
_entry.id   AF-A0A0R3PRE3-F1
#
_cell.length_a   1.000
_cell.length_b   1.000
_cell.length_c   1.000
_cell.angle_alpha   90.00
_cell.angle_beta   90.00
_cell.angle_gamma   90.00
#
_symmetry.space_group_name_H-M   'P 1'
#
loop_
_entity.id
_entity.type
_entity.pdbx_description
1 polymer ?
#
loop_
_entity_poly.entity_id
_entity_poly.type
_entity_poly.pdbx_seq_one_letter_code
_entity_poly.pdbx_strand_id
1 'polypeptide(L)'
;MRDREVKVRPKSNYMSRQDDINAEMRSILIDWLSDVVQEYKMHQETFHLAVSLVDRTLSKFRANRERLQLIGTTAMMIITQMERVILNELGFIVGTPTSQWFGGRFARHQRASRKTINAMNMLLDLVLLEVSYIAYRPSYIAAACLCYANVLTGLFIL
;
A
#
# COMPACT_ATOMS: atom_id res chain seq x y z
N MET A 1 -4.21 -16.55 0.76
CA MET A 1 -2.95 -15.80 0.98
C MET A 1 -1.85 -16.69 1.56
N ARG A 2 -2.12 -17.44 2.63
CA ARG A 2 -1.16 -18.38 3.25
C ARG A 2 -0.48 -19.37 2.30
N ASP A 3 -1.22 -19.97 1.36
CA ASP A 3 -0.61 -20.90 0.39
C ASP A 3 0.35 -20.22 -0.59
N ARG A 4 0.11 -18.94 -0.90
CA ARG A 4 1.02 -18.15 -1.75
C ARG A 4 2.27 -17.78 -0.98
N GLU A 5 2.16 -17.43 0.31
CA GLU A 5 3.31 -17.12 1.18
C GLU A 5 4.34 -18.26 1.19
N VAL A 6 3.87 -19.51 1.34
CA VAL A 6 4.74 -20.70 1.32
C VAL A 6 5.45 -20.85 -0.02
N LYS A 7 4.75 -20.60 -1.14
CA LYS A 7 5.29 -20.74 -2.49
C LYS A 7 6.30 -19.65 -2.88
N VAL A 8 6.13 -18.43 -2.36
CA VAL A 8 6.95 -17.26 -2.77
C VAL A 8 8.05 -16.89 -1.77
N ARG A 9 8.06 -17.50 -0.58
CA ARG A 9 9.09 -17.25 0.45
C ARG A 9 10.52 -17.59 -0.05
N PRO A 10 11.52 -16.73 0.23
CA PRO A 10 12.93 -17.06 0.05
C PRO A 10 13.36 -18.27 0.90
N LYS A 11 14.31 -19.08 0.40
CA LYS A 11 14.85 -20.21 1.18
C LYS A 11 15.66 -19.68 2.36
N SER A 12 15.37 -20.08 3.59
CA SER A 12 16.04 -19.52 4.79
C SER A 12 17.56 -19.63 4.78
N ASN A 13 18.11 -20.64 4.10
CA ASN A 13 19.54 -20.88 3.97
C ASN A 13 20.11 -20.50 2.60
N TYR A 14 19.45 -19.65 1.80
CA TYR A 14 19.96 -19.37 0.45
C TYR A 14 21.36 -18.76 0.46
N MET A 15 21.73 -18.04 1.52
CA MET A 15 23.07 -17.46 1.69
C MET A 15 24.17 -18.51 1.80
N SER A 16 23.90 -19.69 2.37
CA SER A 16 24.92 -20.76 2.42
C SER A 16 25.19 -21.40 1.06
N ARG A 17 24.36 -21.10 0.05
CA ARG A 17 24.52 -21.57 -1.32
C ARG A 17 25.19 -20.55 -2.22
N GLN A 18 25.42 -19.33 -1.75
CA GLN A 18 26.15 -18.29 -2.45
C GLN A 18 27.65 -18.48 -2.20
N ASP A 19 28.46 -18.41 -3.26
CA ASP A 19 29.90 -18.66 -3.16
C ASP A 19 30.67 -17.36 -2.81
N ASP A 20 30.15 -16.20 -3.23
CA ASP A 20 30.84 -14.88 -3.16
C ASP A 20 29.99 -13.78 -2.48
N ILE A 21 28.79 -14.10 -2.01
CA ILE A 21 27.89 -13.16 -1.33
C ILE A 21 27.58 -13.68 0.08
N ASN A 22 27.67 -12.80 1.07
CA ASN A 22 27.30 -13.12 2.45
C ASN A 22 26.14 -12.24 2.97
N ALA A 23 25.69 -12.52 4.19
CA ALA A 23 24.57 -11.79 4.81
C ALA A 23 24.88 -10.31 5.10
N GLU A 24 26.14 -9.98 5.39
CA GLU A 24 26.58 -8.60 5.63
C GLU A 24 26.47 -7.75 4.35
N MET A 25 26.93 -8.28 3.22
CA MET A 25 26.83 -7.62 1.92
C MET A 25 25.38 -7.38 1.52
N ARG A 26 24.48 -8.30 1.84
CA ARG A 26 23.03 -8.08 1.71
C ARG A 26 22.54 -6.94 2.59
N SER A 27 23.00 -6.88 3.85
CA SER A 27 22.62 -5.79 4.75
C SER A 27 23.05 -4.44 4.19
N ILE A 28 24.28 -4.33 3.70
CA ILE A 28 24.82 -3.12 3.06
C ILE A 28 23.98 -2.73 1.82
N LEU A 29 23.62 -3.70 0.98
CA LEU A 29 22.76 -3.44 -0.18
C LEU A 29 21.39 -2.88 0.25
N ILE A 30 20.76 -3.47 1.26
CA ILE A 30 19.40 -3.08 1.70
C ILE A 30 19.40 -1.71 2.34
N ASP A 31 20.43 -1.41 3.14
CA ASP A 31 20.65 -0.08 3.72
C ASP A 31 20.74 0.98 2.61
N TRP A 32 21.60 0.74 1.62
CA TRP A 32 21.71 1.63 0.45
C TRP A 32 20.38 1.76 -0.34
N LEU A 33 19.63 0.66 -0.53
CA LEU A 33 18.33 0.71 -1.20
C LEU A 33 17.29 1.51 -0.38
N SER A 34 17.39 1.53 0.95
CA SER A 34 16.53 2.34 1.80
C SER A 34 16.74 3.82 1.55
N ASP A 35 18.01 4.25 1.41
CA ASP A 35 18.34 5.64 1.08
C ASP A 35 17.76 6.04 -0.29
N VAL A 36 17.85 5.16 -1.28
CA VAL A 36 17.25 5.39 -2.62
C VAL A 36 15.73 5.56 -2.50
N VAL A 37 15.04 4.69 -1.76
CA VAL A 37 13.59 4.78 -1.57
C VAL A 37 13.19 6.11 -0.92
N GLN A 38 13.97 6.56 0.06
CA GLN A 38 13.73 7.84 0.74
C GLN A 38 13.95 9.03 -0.20
N GLU A 39 15.05 9.05 -0.95
CA GLU A 39 15.39 10.13 -1.88
C GLU A 39 14.31 10.31 -2.96
N TYR A 40 13.83 9.20 -3.53
CA TYR A 40 12.78 9.20 -4.55
C TYR A 40 11.36 9.23 -3.97
N LYS A 41 11.20 9.32 -2.64
CA LYS A 41 9.91 9.35 -1.93
C LYS A 41 8.98 8.20 -2.31
N MET A 42 9.56 7.02 -2.52
CA MET A 42 8.81 5.81 -2.87
C MET A 42 8.02 5.28 -1.67
N HIS A 43 6.98 4.49 -1.92
CA HIS A 43 6.21 3.87 -0.85
C HIS A 43 7.03 2.79 -0.13
N GLN A 44 6.77 2.63 1.18
CA GLN A 44 7.39 1.59 2.00
C GLN A 44 7.11 0.18 1.44
N GLU A 45 5.94 -0.03 0.85
CA GLU A 45 5.58 -1.31 0.23
C GLU A 45 6.45 -1.61 -1.00
N THR A 46 6.76 -0.60 -1.82
CA THR A 46 7.68 -0.71 -2.98
C THR A 46 9.04 -1.25 -2.54
N PHE A 47 9.58 -0.73 -1.43
CA PHE A 47 10.82 -1.19 -0.83
C PHE A 47 10.74 -2.66 -0.36
N HIS A 48 9.70 -3.02 0.41
CA HIS A 48 9.55 -4.39 0.90
C HIS A 48 9.38 -5.41 -0.23
N LEU A 49 8.65 -5.05 -1.29
CA LEU A 49 8.52 -5.87 -2.49
C LEU A 49 9.85 -6.01 -3.24
N ALA A 50 10.63 -4.94 -3.36
CA ALA A 50 11.95 -4.98 -3.99
C ALA A 50 12.92 -5.89 -3.20
N VAL A 51 13.00 -5.75 -1.86
CA VAL A 51 13.83 -6.61 -1.01
C VAL A 51 13.39 -8.09 -1.10
N SER A 52 12.08 -8.34 -1.08
CA SER A 52 11.52 -9.67 -1.29
C SER A 52 11.95 -10.27 -2.64
N LEU A 53 11.94 -9.46 -3.71
CA LEU A 53 12.39 -9.87 -5.04
C LEU A 53 13.90 -10.15 -5.09
N VAL A 54 14.73 -9.35 -4.40
CA VAL A 54 16.17 -9.62 -4.24
C VAL A 54 16.40 -10.98 -3.57
N ASP A 55 15.78 -11.22 -2.41
CA ASP A 55 15.95 -12.47 -1.66
C ASP A 55 15.48 -13.70 -2.45
N ARG A 56 14.38 -13.56 -3.18
CA ARG A 56 13.86 -14.63 -4.05
C ARG A 56 14.78 -14.89 -5.24
N THR A 57 15.43 -13.85 -5.76
CA THR A 57 16.40 -13.97 -6.86
C THR A 57 17.66 -14.70 -6.38
N LEU A 58 18.22 -14.29 -5.24
CA LEU A 58 19.36 -14.97 -4.60
C LEU A 58 19.02 -16.38 -4.09
N SER A 59 17.74 -16.68 -3.83
CA SER A 59 17.29 -18.05 -3.53
C SER A 59 17.34 -19.00 -4.73
N LYS A 60 17.24 -18.45 -5.95
CA LYS A 60 17.18 -19.21 -7.21
C LYS A 60 18.51 -19.26 -7.94
N PHE A 61 19.28 -18.17 -7.91
CA PHE A 61 20.50 -18.01 -8.70
C PHE A 61 21.70 -17.68 -7.81
N ARG A 62 22.87 -18.20 -8.18
CA ARG A 62 24.15 -17.77 -7.61
C ARG A 62 24.60 -16.49 -8.31
N ALA A 63 25.09 -15.53 -7.53
CA ALA A 63 25.61 -14.28 -8.05
C ALA A 63 26.95 -13.93 -7.40
N ASN A 64 27.76 -13.16 -8.12
CA ASN A 64 28.99 -12.59 -7.60
C ASN A 64 28.69 -11.23 -6.97
N ARG A 65 29.58 -10.77 -6.09
CA ARG A 65 29.46 -9.49 -5.39
C ARG A 65 29.23 -8.30 -6.31
N GLU A 66 29.87 -8.30 -7.48
CA GLU A 66 29.78 -7.24 -8.49
C GLU A 66 28.37 -7.11 -9.07
N ARG A 67 27.59 -8.19 -9.06
CA ARG A 67 26.21 -8.21 -9.56
C ARG A 67 25.19 -7.91 -8.47
N LEU A 68 25.59 -7.84 -7.20
CA LEU A 68 24.65 -7.68 -6.09
C LEU A 68 23.92 -6.33 -6.16
N GLN A 69 24.63 -5.24 -6.44
CA GLN A 69 24.00 -3.93 -6.66
C GLN A 69 23.08 -3.93 -7.88
N LEU A 70 23.50 -4.58 -8.98
CA LEU A 70 22.68 -4.73 -10.18
C LEU A 70 21.36 -5.47 -9.88
N ILE A 71 21.40 -6.53 -9.07
CA ILE A 71 20.19 -7.26 -8.65
C ILE A 71 19.27 -6.34 -7.83
N GLY A 72 19.83 -5.59 -6.88
CA GLY A 72 19.06 -4.64 -6.06
C GLY A 72 18.38 -3.55 -6.87
N THR A 73 19.12 -2.87 -7.75
CA THR A 73 18.57 -1.80 -8.59
C THR A 73 17.58 -2.34 -9.61
N THR A 74 17.84 -3.51 -10.20
CA THR A 74 16.90 -4.15 -11.13
C THR A 74 15.62 -4.55 -10.42
N ALA A 75 15.68 -5.07 -9.19
CA ALA A 75 14.50 -5.38 -8.40
C ALA A 75 13.65 -4.13 -8.14
N MET A 76 14.27 -3.02 -7.73
CA MET A 76 13.60 -1.74 -7.53
C MET A 76 12.95 -1.23 -8.84
N MET A 77 13.68 -1.30 -9.95
CA MET A 77 13.20 -0.91 -11.27
C MET A 77 12.00 -1.74 -11.71
N ILE A 78 12.00 -3.05 -11.48
CA ILE A 78 10.87 -3.93 -11.84
C ILE A 78 9.61 -3.52 -11.06
N ILE A 79 9.70 -3.35 -9.74
CA ILE A 79 8.54 -3.00 -8.92
C ILE A 79 7.97 -1.64 -9.32
N THR A 80 8.83 -0.62 -9.44
CA THR A 80 8.41 0.74 -9.85
C THR A 80 7.88 0.77 -11.27
N GLN A 81 8.41 -0.04 -12.19
CA GLN A 81 7.88 -0.16 -13.55
C GLN A 81 6.47 -0.77 -13.54
N MET A 82 6.21 -1.79 -12.70
CA MET A 82 4.89 -2.38 -12.55
C MET A 82 3.88 -1.36 -12.00
N GLU A 83 4.27 -0.60 -10.97
CA GLU A 83 3.45 0.49 -10.43
C GLU A 83 3.15 1.55 -11.50
N ARG A 84 4.16 1.95 -12.28
CA ARG A 84 4.01 2.92 -13.36
C ARG A 84 3.04 2.45 -14.44
N VAL A 85 3.08 1.17 -14.82
CA VAL A 85 2.12 0.59 -15.78
C VAL A 85 0.69 0.74 -15.25
N ILE A 86 0.45 0.37 -13.99
CA ILE A 86 -0.89 0.52 -13.37
C ILE A 86 -1.33 1.99 -13.37
N LEU A 87 -0.44 2.91 -12.99
CA LEU A 87 -0.74 4.33 -12.95
C LEU A 87 -1.03 4.92 -14.35
N ASN A 88 -0.29 4.48 -15.37
CA ASN A 88 -0.53 4.87 -16.76
C ASN A 88 -1.91 4.41 -17.25
N GLU A 89 -2.30 3.16 -16.97
CA GLU A 89 -3.63 2.64 -17.33
C GLU A 89 -4.75 3.41 -16.63
N LEU A 90 -4.50 3.94 -15.43
CA LEU A 90 -5.42 4.83 -14.71
C LEU A 90 -5.33 6.31 -15.13
N GLY A 91 -4.50 6.64 -16.12
CA GLY A 91 -4.27 8.01 -16.58
C GLY A 91 -3.68 8.94 -15.51
N PHE A 92 -2.97 8.40 -14.51
CA PHE A 92 -2.51 9.10 -13.30
C PHE A 92 -3.60 9.74 -12.45
N ILE A 93 -4.88 9.39 -12.68
CA ILE A 93 -6.03 9.92 -11.92
C ILE A 93 -6.25 9.06 -10.67
N VAL A 94 -5.41 9.24 -9.65
CA VAL A 94 -5.49 8.50 -8.38
C VAL A 94 -6.11 9.32 -7.25
N GLY A 95 -5.98 10.65 -7.32
CA GLY A 95 -6.43 11.60 -6.29
C GLY A 95 -7.92 11.95 -6.35
N THR A 96 -8.80 11.04 -6.76
CA THR A 96 -10.23 11.32 -6.83
C THR A 96 -10.82 11.48 -5.42
N PRO A 97 -11.67 12.49 -5.17
CA PRO A 97 -12.24 12.72 -3.85
C PRO A 97 -13.15 11.55 -3.45
N THR A 98 -12.76 10.85 -2.39
CA THR A 98 -13.47 9.68 -1.86
C THR A 98 -14.61 10.08 -0.95
N SER A 99 -15.52 9.14 -0.66
CA SER A 99 -16.60 9.33 0.31
C SER A 99 -16.03 9.65 1.70
N GLN A 100 -14.87 9.09 2.05
CA GLN A 100 -14.13 9.44 3.26
C GLN A 100 -13.71 10.91 3.30
N TRP A 101 -13.17 11.43 2.20
CA TRP A 101 -12.75 12.84 2.13
C TRP A 101 -13.94 13.79 2.28
N PHE A 102 -15.05 13.51 1.58
CA PHE A 102 -16.28 14.30 1.71
C PHE A 102 -16.87 14.21 3.13
N GLY A 103 -16.93 13.02 3.72
CA GLY A 103 -17.45 12.79 5.06
C GLY A 103 -16.68 13.60 6.10
N GLY A 104 -15.35 13.58 6.04
CA GLY A 104 -14.50 14.40 6.91
C GLY A 104 -14.74 15.91 6.76
N ARG A 105 -14.99 16.38 5.52
CA ARG A 105 -15.31 17.80 5.27
C ARG A 105 -16.69 18.18 5.82
N PHE A 106 -17.71 17.35 5.62
CA PHE A 106 -19.07 17.60 6.11
C PHE A 106 -19.14 17.55 7.65
N ALA A 107 -18.49 16.56 8.26
CA ALA A 107 -18.43 16.42 9.72
C ALA A 107 -17.76 17.63 10.38
N ARG A 108 -16.69 18.18 9.76
CA ARG A 108 -16.05 19.42 10.22
C ARG A 108 -16.99 20.62 10.14
N HIS A 109 -17.76 20.74 9.06
CA HIS A 109 -18.70 21.84 8.88
C HIS A 109 -19.83 21.82 9.92
N GLN A 110 -20.34 20.63 10.27
CA GLN A 110 -21.40 20.44 11.27
C GLN A 110 -20.87 20.39 12.72
N ARG A 111 -19.54 20.49 12.93
CA ARG A 111 -18.89 20.29 14.24
C ARG A 111 -19.32 18.97 14.91
N ALA A 112 -19.38 17.91 14.11
CA ALA A 112 -19.85 16.60 14.57
C ALA A 112 -19.00 16.06 15.72
N SER A 113 -19.66 15.38 16.67
CA SER A 113 -18.98 14.78 17.81
C SER A 113 -18.03 13.66 17.39
N ARG A 114 -17.02 13.34 18.22
CA ARG A 114 -16.13 12.20 17.96
C ARG A 114 -16.88 10.88 17.82
N LYS A 115 -17.97 10.71 18.58
CA LYS A 115 -18.84 9.52 18.50
C LYS A 115 -19.50 9.42 17.12
N THR A 116 -20.02 10.54 16.60
CA THR A 116 -20.64 10.64 15.28
C THR A 116 -19.64 10.39 14.16
N ILE A 117 -18.45 10.99 14.23
CA ILE A 117 -17.38 10.78 13.25
C ILE A 117 -16.97 9.31 13.18
N ASN A 118 -16.80 8.67 14.34
CA ASN A 118 -16.44 7.25 14.39
C ASN A 118 -17.54 6.38 13.79
N ALA A 119 -18.81 6.63 14.13
CA ALA A 119 -19.94 5.90 13.55
C ALA A 119 -20.02 6.10 12.03
N MET A 120 -19.83 7.33 11.54
CA MET A 120 -19.79 7.64 10.10
C MET A 120 -18.65 6.87 9.40
N ASN A 121 -17.45 6.84 9.97
CA ASN A 121 -16.32 6.11 9.38
C ASN A 121 -16.61 4.61 9.29
N MET A 122 -17.20 4.01 10.33
CA MET A 122 -17.60 2.59 10.29
C MET A 122 -18.64 2.32 9.20
N LEU A 123 -19.63 3.20 9.03
CA LEU A 123 -20.62 3.08 7.97
C LEU A 123 -19.99 3.21 6.58
N LEU A 124 -19.06 4.16 6.41
CA LEU A 124 -18.34 4.34 5.16
C LEU A 124 -17.53 3.09 4.81
N ASP A 125 -16.84 2.49 5.77
CA ASP A 125 -16.10 1.24 5.58
C ASP A 125 -17.03 0.07 5.22
N LEU A 126 -18.22 -0.01 5.83
CA LEU A 126 -19.23 -1.03 5.52
C LEU A 126 -19.79 -0.88 4.10
N VAL A 127 -20.03 0.36 3.64
CA VAL A 127 -20.53 0.61 2.28
C VAL A 127 -19.56 0.11 1.21
N LEU A 128 -18.24 0.14 1.47
CA LEU A 128 -17.24 -0.36 0.52
C LEU A 128 -17.35 -1.87 0.25
N LEU A 129 -18.02 -2.64 1.13
CA LEU A 129 -18.23 -4.06 0.94
C LEU A 129 -19.33 -4.36 -0.10
N GLU A 130 -20.24 -3.41 -0.32
CA GLU A 130 -21.41 -3.57 -1.17
C GLU A 130 -21.16 -3.03 -2.56
N VAL A 131 -20.87 -3.88 -3.57
CA VAL A 131 -20.53 -3.46 -4.95
C VAL A 131 -21.55 -2.49 -5.57
N SER A 132 -22.82 -2.57 -5.17
CA SER A 132 -23.88 -1.66 -5.61
C SER A 132 -23.60 -0.17 -5.30
N TYR A 133 -22.72 0.12 -4.33
CA TYR A 133 -22.33 1.49 -3.97
C TYR A 133 -21.70 2.27 -5.12
N ILE A 134 -21.09 1.57 -6.09
CA ILE A 134 -20.43 2.17 -7.27
C ILE A 134 -21.42 2.99 -8.12
N ALA A 135 -22.71 2.67 -8.06
CA ALA A 135 -23.76 3.43 -8.75
C ALA A 135 -23.96 4.85 -8.18
N TYR A 136 -23.45 5.15 -6.99
CA TYR A 136 -23.68 6.41 -6.29
C TYR A 136 -22.42 7.27 -6.24
N ARG A 137 -22.61 8.59 -6.30
CA ARG A 137 -21.50 9.56 -6.17
C ARG A 137 -20.90 9.50 -4.76
N PRO A 138 -19.57 9.57 -4.59
CA PRO A 138 -18.93 9.51 -3.26
C PRO A 138 -19.44 10.57 -2.26
N SER A 139 -19.82 11.76 -2.73
CA SER A 139 -20.40 12.81 -1.90
C SER A 139 -21.78 12.46 -1.34
N TYR A 140 -22.62 11.76 -2.10
CA TYR A 140 -23.93 11.32 -1.64
C TYR A 140 -23.82 10.22 -0.60
N ILE A 141 -22.91 9.27 -0.82
CA ILE A 141 -22.60 8.22 0.15
C ILE A 141 -22.13 8.83 1.46
N ALA A 142 -21.19 9.80 1.39
CA ALA A 142 -20.68 10.51 2.55
C ALA A 142 -21.78 11.26 3.32
N ALA A 143 -22.64 11.98 2.62
CA ALA A 143 -23.75 12.70 3.23
C ALA A 143 -24.75 11.74 3.89
N ALA A 144 -25.11 10.65 3.20
CA ALA A 144 -26.02 9.64 3.73
C ALA A 144 -25.46 8.96 5.00
N CYS A 145 -24.18 8.58 4.98
CA CYS A 145 -23.52 7.98 6.15
C CYS A 145 -23.45 8.96 7.33
N LEU A 146 -23.17 10.24 7.08
CA LEU A 146 -23.15 11.26 8.14
C LEU A 146 -24.55 11.52 8.70
N CYS A 147 -25.58 11.65 7.85
CA CYS A 147 -26.97 11.79 8.28
C CYS A 147 -27.42 10.59 9.12
N TYR A 148 -27.11 9.37 8.68
CA TYR A 148 -27.44 8.18 9.43
C TYR A 148 -26.67 8.10 10.76
N ALA A 149 -25.38 8.45 10.78
CA ALA A 149 -24.59 8.54 12.00
C ALA A 149 -25.14 9.59 12.98
N ASN A 150 -25.64 10.72 12.49
CA ASN A 150 -26.31 11.74 13.31
C ASN A 150 -27.55 11.15 13.99
N VAL A 151 -28.39 10.42 13.25
CA VAL A 151 -29.57 9.72 13.81
C VAL A 151 -29.15 8.70 14.87
N LEU A 152 -28.16 7.85 14.59
CA LEU A 152 -27.67 6.84 15.53
C LEU A 152 -27.05 7.43 16.81
N THR A 153 -26.50 8.64 16.73
CA THR A 153 -25.84 9.31 17.86
C THR A 153 -26.73 10.31 18.59
N GLY A 154 -28.00 10.45 18.17
CA GLY A 154 -28.99 11.33 18.80
C GLY A 154 -28.82 12.82 18.46
N LEU A 155 -28.08 13.13 17.40
CA LEU A 155 -27.92 14.50 16.90
C LEU A 155 -29.03 14.79 15.87
N PHE A 156 -30.20 15.21 16.34
CA PHE A 156 -31.29 15.63 15.45
C PHE A 156 -31.04 17.07 14.98
N ILE A 157 -30.48 17.23 13.80
CA ILE A 157 -30.50 18.50 13.07
C ILE A 157 -31.70 18.42 12.12
N LEU A 158 -32.80 19.06 12.50
CA LEU A 158 -33.88 19.50 11.59
C LEU A 158 -33.54 20.90 11.11
#